data_AF-A0A528E2U4-F1
#
_entry.id   AF-A0A528E2U4-F1
#
_cell.length_a   1.000
_cell.length_b   1.000
_cell.length_c   1.000
_cell.angle_alpha   90.00
_cell.angle_beta   90.00
_cell.angle_gamma   90.00
#
_symmetry.space_group_name_H-M   'P 1'
#
loop_
_entity.id
_entity.type
_entity.pdbx_description
1 polymer ?
#
loop_
_entity_poly.entity_id
_entity_poly.type
_entity_poly.pdbx_seq_one_letter_code
_entity_poly.pdbx_strand_id
1 'polypeptide(L)'
;DPGINVIHTINEPAAVGAYQALKAVGLEGNVLIVSVDGGCPGVKSVAEGVIGATSQQYPLQMAALGIEAIAAFAKDGTKPKPTEGKDFFDTGVNLVTDKPAEGVKSIDTKEGLAKCWG
;
A
#
# COMPACT_ATOMS: atom_id res chain seq x y z
N ASP A 1 8.65 -24.00 -3.19
CA ASP A 1 9.32 -24.34 -1.92
C ASP A 1 8.24 -24.62 -0.89
N PRO A 2 8.15 -25.84 -0.35
CA PRO A 2 7.14 -26.23 0.63
C PRO A 2 7.30 -25.54 2.00
N GLY A 3 8.42 -24.84 2.26
CA GLY A 3 8.67 -24.09 3.49
C GLY A 3 8.31 -22.61 3.43
N ILE A 4 7.71 -22.13 2.35
CA ILE A 4 7.28 -20.72 2.24
C ILE A 4 6.32 -20.38 3.38
N ASN A 5 6.65 -19.33 4.13
CA ASN A 5 5.83 -18.78 5.22
C ASN A 5 5.53 -17.29 5.05
N VAL A 6 6.12 -16.64 4.04
CA VAL A 6 5.87 -15.23 3.67
C VAL A 6 5.84 -15.08 2.16
N ILE A 7 4.88 -14.31 1.65
CA ILE A 7 4.84 -13.80 0.27
C ILE A 7 4.74 -12.28 0.35
N HIS A 8 5.71 -11.59 -0.27
CA HIS A 8 5.65 -10.14 -0.46
C HIS A 8 5.39 -9.86 -1.94
N THR A 9 4.27 -9.19 -2.24
CA THR A 9 3.86 -8.90 -3.61
C THR A 9 4.09 -7.44 -3.98
N ILE A 10 4.31 -7.20 -5.27
CA ILE A 10 4.49 -5.85 -5.80
C ILE A 10 3.20 -5.01 -5.72
N ASN A 11 2.03 -5.66 -5.73
CA ASN A 11 0.74 -4.99 -5.60
C ASN A 11 -0.36 -5.91 -5.03
N GLU A 12 -1.49 -5.30 -4.63
CA GLU A 12 -2.62 -6.00 -3.99
C GLU A 12 -3.31 -7.04 -4.89
N PRO A 13 -3.48 -6.81 -6.21
CA PRO A 13 -3.99 -7.86 -7.11
C PRO A 13 -3.09 -9.09 -7.16
N ALA A 14 -1.76 -8.93 -7.14
CA ALA A 14 -0.83 -10.04 -7.08
C ALA A 14 -0.94 -10.79 -5.74
N ALA A 15 -1.17 -10.09 -4.62
CA ALA A 15 -1.43 -10.72 -3.32
C ALA A 15 -2.70 -11.57 -3.35
N VAL A 16 -3.78 -11.07 -3.92
CA VAL A 16 -5.03 -11.84 -4.09
C VAL A 16 -4.79 -13.08 -4.96
N GLY A 17 -4.02 -12.95 -6.05
CA GLY A 17 -3.62 -14.09 -6.88
C GLY A 17 -2.82 -15.14 -6.11
N ALA A 18 -1.84 -14.71 -5.30
CA ALA A 18 -1.05 -15.58 -4.44
C ALA A 18 -1.92 -16.31 -3.40
N TYR A 19 -2.86 -15.60 -2.77
CA TYR A 19 -3.83 -16.19 -1.85
C TYR A 19 -4.68 -17.27 -2.53
N GLN A 20 -5.18 -17.04 -3.75
CA GLN A 20 -5.94 -18.05 -4.48
C GLN A 20 -5.08 -19.29 -4.81
N ALA A 21 -3.80 -19.10 -5.16
CA ALA A 21 -2.90 -20.21 -5.41
C ALA A 21 -2.66 -21.07 -4.15
N LEU A 22 -2.49 -20.42 -2.99
CA LEU A 22 -2.38 -21.12 -1.70
C LEU A 22 -3.67 -21.83 -1.32
N LYS A 23 -4.81 -21.17 -1.51
CA LYS A 23 -6.14 -21.74 -1.25
C LYS A 23 -6.42 -22.98 -2.08
N ALA A 24 -5.98 -23.00 -3.34
CA ALA A 24 -6.12 -24.16 -4.21
C ALA A 24 -5.36 -25.41 -3.71
N VAL A 25 -4.37 -25.23 -2.84
CA VAL A 25 -3.58 -26.31 -2.23
C VAL A 25 -3.79 -26.42 -0.71
N GLY A 26 -4.75 -25.69 -0.14
CA GLY A 26 -5.10 -25.73 1.29
C GLY A 26 -4.04 -25.13 2.23
N LEU A 27 -3.29 -24.12 1.75
CA LEU A 27 -2.20 -23.48 2.50
C LEU A 27 -2.45 -21.99 2.78
N GLU A 28 -3.66 -21.47 2.55
CA GLU A 28 -3.99 -20.04 2.66
C GLU A 28 -3.83 -19.48 4.08
N GLY A 29 -3.92 -20.32 5.11
CA GLY A 29 -3.72 -19.93 6.51
C GLY A 29 -2.29 -20.07 7.02
N ASN A 30 -1.39 -20.63 6.19
CA ASN A 30 -0.04 -21.03 6.59
C ASN A 30 1.04 -20.03 6.16
N VAL A 31 0.68 -19.05 5.33
CA VAL A 31 1.62 -18.12 4.71
C VAL A 31 1.14 -16.69 4.94
N LEU A 32 2.02 -15.84 5.49
CA LEU A 32 1.76 -14.41 5.62
C LEU A 32 1.92 -13.74 4.25
N ILE A 33 0.84 -13.13 3.75
CA ILE A 33 0.88 -12.33 2.51
C ILE A 33 0.93 -10.85 2.88
N VAL A 34 1.89 -10.10 2.37
CA VAL A 34 1.99 -8.64 2.52
C VAL A 34 2.17 -7.97 1.17
N SER A 35 1.70 -6.74 1.03
CA SER A 35 1.61 -6.06 -0.25
C SER A 35 1.89 -4.56 -0.16
N VAL A 36 1.86 -3.89 -1.32
CA VAL A 36 1.86 -2.45 -1.51
C VAL A 36 0.65 -2.07 -2.40
N ASP A 37 0.08 -0.88 -2.23
CA ASP A 37 -0.71 -0.10 -3.20
C ASP A 37 -1.65 0.85 -2.44
N GLY A 38 -2.68 0.31 -1.76
CA GLY A 38 -3.66 1.08 -1.02
C GLY A 38 -5.01 1.29 -1.69
N GLY A 39 -5.35 0.47 -2.70
CA GLY A 39 -6.66 0.52 -3.34
C GLY A 39 -7.76 0.02 -2.40
N CYS A 40 -8.98 0.55 -2.52
CA CYS A 40 -10.08 0.14 -1.66
C CYS A 40 -10.36 -1.38 -1.69
N PRO A 41 -10.26 -2.09 -2.84
CA PRO A 41 -10.32 -3.56 -2.86
C PRO A 41 -9.19 -4.24 -2.07
N GLY A 42 -7.99 -3.69 -2.11
CA GLY A 42 -6.84 -4.23 -1.38
C GLY A 42 -6.95 -4.02 0.12
N VAL A 43 -7.41 -2.85 0.58
CA VAL A 43 -7.71 -2.63 2.00
C VAL A 43 -8.82 -3.56 2.50
N LYS A 44 -9.87 -3.81 1.69
CA LYS A 44 -10.88 -4.83 2.02
C LYS A 44 -10.27 -6.23 2.12
N SER A 45 -9.34 -6.57 1.23
CA SER A 45 -8.61 -7.84 1.29
C SER A 45 -7.79 -7.97 2.58
N VAL A 46 -7.29 -6.86 3.15
CA VAL A 46 -6.69 -6.87 4.50
C VAL A 46 -7.74 -7.17 5.58
N ALA A 47 -8.89 -6.49 5.53
CA ALA A 47 -9.97 -6.71 6.50
C ALA A 47 -10.52 -8.15 6.46
N GLU A 48 -10.54 -8.76 5.28
CA GLU A 48 -10.99 -10.14 5.05
C GLU A 48 -9.90 -11.19 5.41
N GLY A 49 -8.69 -10.76 5.77
CA GLY A 49 -7.58 -11.65 6.12
C GLY A 49 -6.91 -12.34 4.92
N VAL A 50 -7.24 -11.92 3.70
CA VAL A 50 -6.55 -12.36 2.46
C VAL A 50 -5.13 -11.80 2.41
N ILE A 51 -4.96 -10.56 2.89
CA ILE A 51 -3.67 -9.87 3.01
C ILE A 51 -3.44 -9.57 4.49
N GLY A 52 -2.24 -9.85 5.01
CA GLY A 52 -1.88 -9.55 6.40
C GLY A 52 -1.62 -8.06 6.64
N ALA A 53 -0.99 -7.38 5.68
CA ALA A 53 -0.79 -5.93 5.69
C ALA A 53 -0.51 -5.39 4.28
N THR A 54 -0.90 -4.14 4.01
CA THR A 54 -0.56 -3.43 2.76
C THR A 54 0.04 -2.06 3.05
N SER A 55 1.15 -1.69 2.39
CA SER A 55 1.63 -0.30 2.40
C SER A 55 0.77 0.53 1.47
N GLN A 56 -0.15 1.30 2.05
CA GLN A 56 -1.04 2.18 1.32
C GLN A 56 -0.30 3.44 0.85
N GLN A 57 -0.45 3.72 -0.43
CA GLN A 57 0.01 4.91 -1.13
C GLN A 57 -1.19 5.77 -1.58
N TYR A 58 -0.92 7.02 -1.96
CA TYR A 58 -1.95 8.02 -2.25
C TYR A 58 -1.86 8.58 -3.68
N PRO A 59 -2.10 7.76 -4.73
CA PRO A 59 -1.89 8.16 -6.12
C PRO A 59 -2.73 9.37 -6.56
N LEU A 60 -3.94 9.55 -6.03
CA LEU A 60 -4.75 10.74 -6.32
C LEU A 60 -4.13 12.02 -5.76
N GLN A 61 -3.53 11.95 -4.57
CA GLN A 61 -2.78 13.06 -3.98
C GLN A 61 -1.50 13.32 -4.78
N MET A 62 -0.77 12.27 -5.18
CA MET A 62 0.42 12.42 -6.04
C MET A 62 0.07 13.12 -7.35
N ALA A 63 -1.06 12.76 -7.98
CA ALA A 63 -1.53 13.38 -9.21
C ALA A 63 -1.88 14.87 -9.00
N ALA A 64 -2.62 15.20 -7.94
CA ALA A 64 -2.97 16.58 -7.61
C ALA A 64 -1.71 17.46 -7.41
N LEU A 65 -0.77 16.99 -6.59
CA LEU A 65 0.49 17.68 -6.33
C LEU A 65 1.36 17.80 -7.60
N GLY A 66 1.32 16.79 -8.47
CA GLY A 66 2.01 16.83 -9.76
C GLY A 66 1.47 17.93 -10.68
N ILE A 67 0.15 18.08 -10.75
CA ILE A 67 -0.48 19.15 -11.53
C ILE A 67 -0.19 20.53 -10.94
N GLU A 68 -0.23 20.67 -9.61
CA GLU A 68 0.15 21.92 -8.93
C GLU A 68 1.60 22.32 -9.22
N ALA A 69 2.53 21.35 -9.20
CA ALA A 69 3.94 21.58 -9.52
C ALA A 69 4.13 22.03 -10.98
N ILE A 70 3.41 21.43 -11.93
CA ILE A 70 3.44 21.84 -13.34
C ILE A 70 2.90 23.27 -13.51
N ALA A 71 1.80 23.59 -12.83
CA ALA A 71 1.19 24.92 -12.88
C ALA A 71 2.12 26.00 -12.31
N ALA A 72 2.78 25.73 -11.17
CA ALA A 72 3.77 26.64 -10.58
C ALA A 72 4.95 26.87 -11.52
N PHE A 73 5.49 25.80 -12.11
CA PHE A 73 6.58 25.91 -13.07
C PHE A 73 6.19 26.75 -14.31
N ALA A 74 4.99 26.54 -14.85
CA ALA A 74 4.49 27.31 -15.98
C ALA A 74 4.28 28.81 -15.66
N LYS A 75 3.94 29.12 -14.40
CA LYS A 75 3.68 30.49 -13.95
C LYS A 75 4.96 31.29 -13.72
N ASP A 76 5.93 30.74 -12.99
CA ASP A 76 7.10 31.48 -12.51
C ASP A 76 8.41 30.67 -12.50
N GLY A 77 8.42 29.46 -13.05
CA GLY A 77 9.60 28.59 -13.10
C GLY A 77 9.92 27.88 -11.78
N THR A 78 9.07 27.99 -10.75
CA THR A 78 9.24 27.25 -9.49
C THR A 78 9.21 25.75 -9.73
N LYS A 79 10.21 25.04 -9.20
CA LYS A 79 10.30 23.57 -9.24
C LYS A 79 9.99 22.98 -7.86
N PRO A 80 9.34 21.80 -7.79
CA PRO A 80 9.16 21.10 -6.52
C PRO A 80 10.53 20.76 -5.93
N LYS A 81 10.61 20.80 -4.60
CA LYS A 81 11.82 20.44 -3.85
C LYS A 81 11.63 19.07 -3.20
N PRO A 82 12.65 18.22 -3.13
CA PRO A 82 12.58 16.99 -2.36
C PRO A 82 12.22 17.26 -0.89
N THR A 83 11.60 16.27 -0.26
CA THR A 83 11.42 16.28 1.20
C THR A 83 12.78 16.26 1.88
N GLU A 84 12.93 16.95 3.03
CA GLU A 84 14.20 17.02 3.75
C GLU A 84 14.80 15.62 3.99
N GLY A 85 16.07 15.44 3.63
CA GLY A 85 16.77 14.16 3.73
C GLY A 85 16.46 13.14 2.63
N LYS A 86 15.70 13.50 1.59
CA LYS A 86 15.33 12.63 0.46
C LYS A 86 15.71 13.25 -0.88
N ASP A 87 15.80 12.42 -1.91
CA ASP A 87 16.01 12.80 -3.31
C ASP A 87 14.69 12.90 -4.11
N PHE A 88 13.56 12.59 -3.47
CA PHE A 88 12.21 12.71 -4.02
C PHE A 88 11.27 13.51 -3.11
N PHE A 89 10.13 13.94 -3.65
CA PHE A 89 9.03 14.50 -2.87
C PHE A 89 8.22 13.37 -2.24
N ASP A 90 8.31 13.22 -0.93
CA ASP A 90 7.62 12.16 -0.20
C ASP A 90 6.16 12.55 0.10
N THR A 91 5.23 11.87 -0.57
CA THR A 91 3.78 12.04 -0.34
C THR A 91 3.26 11.22 0.84
N GLY A 92 4.12 10.46 1.50
CA GLY A 92 3.78 9.61 2.63
C GLY A 92 3.20 8.26 2.21
N VAL A 93 3.29 7.32 3.15
CA VAL A 93 2.74 5.97 3.09
C VAL A 93 2.26 5.59 4.49
N ASN A 94 1.24 4.74 4.59
CA ASN A 94 0.83 4.14 5.86
C ASN A 94 0.70 2.63 5.71
N LEU A 95 1.22 1.87 6.67
CA LEU A 95 0.97 0.44 6.73
C LEU A 95 -0.46 0.22 7.23
N VAL A 96 -1.29 -0.47 6.46
CA VAL A 96 -2.65 -0.84 6.85
C VAL A 96 -2.67 -2.28 7.32
N THR A 97 -3.09 -2.51 8.57
CA THR A 97 -3.31 -3.85 9.14
C THR A 97 -4.21 -3.78 10.37
N ASP A 98 -5.08 -4.78 10.55
CA ASP A 98 -5.86 -4.97 11.78
C ASP A 98 -5.10 -5.80 12.84
N LYS A 99 -3.88 -6.24 12.52
CA LYS A 99 -2.99 -7.01 13.41
C LYS A 99 -1.65 -6.28 13.59
N PRO A 100 -1.62 -5.15 14.32
CA PRO A 100 -0.42 -4.34 14.47
C PRO A 100 0.73 -5.13 15.11
N ALA A 101 1.94 -4.97 14.57
CA ALA A 101 3.17 -5.47 15.18
C ALA A 101 3.76 -4.43 16.14
N GLU A 102 4.34 -4.88 17.25
CA GLU A 102 4.99 -4.00 18.22
C GLU A 102 6.10 -3.17 17.56
N GLY A 103 6.11 -1.86 17.82
CA GLY A 103 7.11 -0.94 17.26
C GLY A 103 6.89 -0.55 15.79
N VAL A 104 5.92 -1.13 15.10
CA VAL A 104 5.59 -0.78 13.71
C VAL A 104 4.36 0.12 13.68
N LYS A 105 4.53 1.37 13.22
CA LYS A 105 3.41 2.30 13.06
C LYS A 105 2.50 1.81 11.94
N SER A 106 1.22 1.60 12.26
CA SER A 106 0.19 1.19 11.31
C SER A 106 -1.14 1.88 11.59
N ILE A 107 -2.03 1.84 10.62
CA ILE A 107 -3.44 2.24 10.72
C ILE A 107 -4.33 1.01 10.51
N ASP A 108 -5.53 1.03 11.07
CA ASP A 108 -6.51 -0.05 10.88
C ASP A 108 -7.17 0.04 9.50
N THR A 109 -7.92 -1.01 9.13
CA THR A 109 -8.61 -1.04 7.83
C THR A 109 -9.73 -0.01 7.74
N LYS A 110 -10.29 0.44 8.87
CA LYS A 110 -11.28 1.53 8.89
C LYS A 110 -10.66 2.85 8.44
N GLU A 111 -9.51 3.23 8.98
CA GLU A 111 -8.76 4.41 8.56
C GLU A 111 -8.20 4.23 7.15
N GLY A 112 -7.70 3.03 6.82
CA GLY A 112 -7.25 2.69 5.48
C GLY A 112 -8.34 2.88 4.41
N LEU A 113 -9.58 2.47 4.70
CA LEU A 113 -10.74 2.64 3.81
C LEU A 113 -11.17 4.10 3.66
N ALA A 114 -10.95 4.93 4.68
CA ALA A 114 -11.22 6.36 4.57
C ALA A 114 -10.22 7.10 3.65
N LYS A 115 -9.06 6.49 3.38
CA LYS A 115 -7.96 7.10 2.61
C LYS A 115 -7.62 6.35 1.32
N CYS A 116 -8.28 5.22 1.06
CA CYS A 116 -8.00 4.39 -0.12
C CYS A 116 -8.44 5.08 -1.41
N TRP A 117 -7.92 4.58 -2.52
CA TRP A 117 -8.31 5.00 -3.86
C TRP A 117 -9.08 3.88 -4.57
N GLY A 118 -9.97 4.24 -5.50
CA GLY A 118 -10.83 3.28 -6.21
C GLY A 118 -11.91 2.68 -5.31
#